data_AF-A0A3B8X9U6-F1
#
_entry.id   AF-A0A3B8X9U6-F1
#
_cell.length_a   1.000
_cell.length_b   1.000
_cell.length_c   1.000
_cell.angle_alpha   90.00
_cell.angle_beta   90.00
_cell.angle_gamma   90.00
#
_symmetry.space_group_name_H-M   'P 1'
#
loop_
_entity.id
_entity.type
_entity.pdbx_description
1 polymer ?
#
loop_
_entity_poly.entity_id
_entity_poly.type
_entity_poly.pdbx_seq_one_letter_code
_entity_poly.pdbx_strand_id
1 'polypeptide(L)'
;MVLAVLPLAIEVAFVLLTVAMLADWLGHRERRRGYLALAFGSLTLLVLIAPSLSESGAYGRLLTGVGIVLFLLSGWALLMFRDSFIPLGANARRFLALAIVAVAAFAIFVQVPTDTQAPHGALQTVALAAILITWAICVVEPIVTLWLASCGRPAVEGARIRSLSLGYAGLVAVIMFGTLGGSLVTNDLAQLVLDLVALAIVPMLFISFYPPAWLRRLWSQPEEEELRQGLHSLLTFSPDRVTQAGRALEWAARLVGGKGALIIDSDSSILTYSGLSAQEAKEVAARAAASP
;
A
#
# COMPACT_ATOMS: atom_id res chain seq x y z
N MET A 1 -26.85 -9.26 20.56
CA MET A 1 -26.12 -10.44 20.01
C MET A 1 -25.14 -10.04 18.90
N VAL A 2 -25.56 -9.30 17.86
CA VAL A 2 -24.66 -8.88 16.76
C VAL A 2 -23.44 -8.08 17.25
N LEU A 3 -23.63 -7.12 18.15
CA LEU A 3 -22.54 -6.31 18.75
C LEU A 3 -21.53 -7.13 19.57
N ALA A 4 -21.88 -8.33 20.04
CA ALA A 4 -20.96 -9.20 20.76
C ALA A 4 -20.18 -10.14 19.82
N VAL A 5 -20.75 -10.47 18.66
CA VAL A 5 -20.14 -11.37 17.68
C VAL A 5 -19.16 -10.62 16.77
N LEU A 6 -19.44 -9.35 16.51
CA LEU A 6 -18.68 -8.55 15.54
C LEU A 6 -17.22 -8.26 15.99
N PRO A 7 -16.93 -7.92 17.26
CA PRO A 7 -15.55 -7.79 17.74
C PRO A 7 -14.76 -9.09 17.61
N LEU A 8 -15.36 -10.23 17.95
CA LEU A 8 -14.73 -11.55 17.79
C LEU A 8 -14.44 -11.85 16.31
N ALA A 9 -15.36 -11.49 15.41
CA ALA A 9 -15.15 -11.64 13.98
C ALA A 9 -13.99 -10.77 13.48
N ILE A 10 -13.85 -9.53 13.98
CA ILE A 10 -12.72 -8.64 13.67
C ILE A 10 -11.42 -9.24 14.19
N GLU A 11 -11.37 -9.72 15.43
CA GLU A 11 -10.21 -10.39 16.02
C GLU A 11 -9.76 -11.57 15.15
N VAL A 12 -10.68 -12.50 14.85
CA VAL A 12 -10.40 -13.65 14.01
C VAL A 12 -9.92 -13.23 12.63
N ALA A 13 -10.55 -12.22 12.02
CA ALA A 13 -10.16 -11.70 10.70
C ALA A 13 -8.75 -11.10 10.70
N PHE A 14 -8.40 -10.29 11.72
CA PHE A 14 -7.04 -9.75 11.89
C PHE A 14 -6.01 -10.84 12.15
N VAL A 15 -6.34 -11.86 12.96
CA VAL A 15 -5.48 -13.02 13.19
C VAL A 15 -5.22 -13.77 11.89
N LEU A 16 -6.27 -14.08 11.12
CA LEU A 16 -6.14 -14.76 9.83
C LEU A 16 -5.31 -13.95 8.84
N LEU A 17 -5.52 -12.63 8.77
CA LEU A 17 -4.73 -11.74 7.92
C LEU A 17 -3.24 -11.76 8.31
N THR A 18 -2.95 -11.62 9.61
CA THR A 18 -1.57 -11.67 10.13
C THR A 18 -0.91 -13.01 9.87
N VAL A 19 -1.62 -14.13 10.08
CA VAL A 19 -1.12 -15.48 9.75
C VAL A 19 -0.83 -15.59 8.26
N ALA A 20 -1.70 -15.08 7.39
CA ALA A 20 -1.47 -15.09 5.94
C ALA A 20 -0.24 -14.27 5.53
N MET A 21 -0.03 -13.09 6.14
CA MET A 21 1.15 -12.26 5.90
C MET A 21 2.44 -12.91 6.41
N LEU A 22 2.38 -13.56 7.58
CA LEU A 22 3.52 -14.29 8.16
C LEU A 22 3.87 -15.52 7.31
N ALA A 23 2.87 -16.29 6.87
CA ALA A 23 3.08 -17.44 5.99
C ALA A 23 3.71 -17.02 4.66
N ASP A 24 3.24 -15.90 4.08
CA ASP A 24 3.82 -15.35 2.84
C ASP A 24 5.29 -14.97 3.02
N TRP A 25 5.60 -14.31 4.14
CA TRP A 25 6.96 -13.91 4.49
C TRP A 25 7.86 -15.11 4.75
N LEU A 26 7.38 -16.15 5.44
CA LEU A 26 8.12 -17.38 5.68
C LEU A 26 8.44 -18.13 4.38
N GLY A 27 7.51 -18.12 3.43
CA GLY A 27 7.67 -18.77 2.13
C GLY A 27 8.68 -18.07 1.21
N HIS A 28 8.64 -16.73 1.14
CA HIS A 28 9.45 -15.97 0.17
C HIS A 28 10.67 -15.27 0.79
N ARG A 29 10.71 -15.10 2.13
CA ARG A 29 11.78 -14.46 2.93
C ARG A 29 12.25 -13.08 2.45
N GLU A 30 11.41 -12.38 1.70
CA GLU A 30 11.68 -11.01 1.27
C GLU A 30 11.51 -10.02 2.43
N ARG A 31 12.49 -9.13 2.64
CA ARG A 31 12.45 -8.09 3.69
C ARG A 31 11.19 -7.24 3.64
N ARG A 32 10.71 -6.93 2.42
CA ARG A 32 9.51 -6.13 2.20
C ARG A 32 8.26 -6.77 2.80
N ARG A 33 8.08 -8.08 2.63
CA ARG A 33 6.94 -8.83 3.19
C ARG A 33 7.02 -8.93 4.72
N GLY A 34 8.25 -8.95 5.26
CA GLY A 34 8.48 -8.94 6.71
C GLY A 34 7.96 -7.69 7.41
N TYR A 35 8.08 -6.51 6.78
CA TYR A 35 7.53 -5.27 7.36
C TYR A 35 6.01 -5.25 7.41
N LEU A 36 5.33 -5.86 6.43
CA LEU A 36 3.87 -6.00 6.46
C LEU A 36 3.42 -6.96 7.57
N ALA A 37 4.10 -8.10 7.68
CA ALA A 37 3.84 -9.06 8.76
C ALA A 37 4.07 -8.41 10.14
N LEU A 38 5.09 -7.57 10.28
CA LEU A 38 5.36 -6.81 11.51
C LEU A 38 4.26 -5.76 11.78
N ALA A 39 3.82 -5.03 10.76
CA ALA A 39 2.77 -4.02 10.89
C ALA A 39 1.43 -4.63 11.32
N PHE A 40 0.97 -5.66 10.61
CA PHE A 40 -0.29 -6.32 10.94
C PHE A 40 -0.17 -7.15 12.22
N GLY A 41 0.95 -7.82 12.44
CA GLY A 41 1.18 -8.60 13.66
C GLY A 41 1.19 -7.74 14.92
N SER A 42 1.78 -6.54 14.87
CA SER A 42 1.73 -5.61 16.00
C SER A 42 0.33 -5.06 16.26
N LEU A 43 -0.45 -4.77 15.21
CA LEU A 43 -1.86 -4.38 15.35
C LEU A 43 -2.74 -5.51 15.88
N THR A 44 -2.59 -6.74 15.36
CA THR A 44 -3.32 -7.90 15.87
C THR A 44 -3.00 -8.15 17.33
N LEU A 45 -1.73 -8.09 17.72
CA LEU A 45 -1.35 -8.25 19.13
C LEU A 45 -1.95 -7.13 19.99
N LEU A 46 -1.96 -5.88 19.50
CA LEU A 46 -2.61 -4.77 20.18
C LEU A 46 -4.10 -5.01 20.39
N VAL A 47 -4.82 -5.50 19.37
CA VAL A 47 -6.24 -5.85 19.46
C VAL A 47 -6.46 -6.94 20.51
N LEU A 48 -5.63 -7.99 20.53
CA LEU A 48 -5.76 -9.09 21.49
C LEU A 48 -5.49 -8.67 22.94
N ILE A 49 -4.58 -7.73 23.19
CA ILE A 49 -4.31 -7.23 24.54
C ILE A 49 -5.26 -6.10 24.97
N ALA A 50 -5.98 -5.46 24.04
CA ALA A 50 -6.78 -4.27 24.31
C ALA A 50 -7.78 -4.43 25.47
N PRO A 51 -8.51 -5.55 25.61
CA PRO A 51 -9.42 -5.76 26.75
C PRO A 51 -8.72 -5.71 28.11
N SER A 52 -7.49 -6.24 28.18
CA SER A 52 -6.67 -6.32 29.39
C SER A 52 -5.97 -5.00 29.75
N LEU A 53 -5.99 -3.99 28.87
CA LEU A 53 -5.38 -2.68 29.15
C LEU A 53 -6.14 -1.86 30.20
N SER A 54 -7.37 -2.25 30.51
CA SER A 54 -8.23 -1.62 31.53
C SER A 54 -7.92 -2.11 32.95
N GLU A 55 -7.08 -3.14 33.10
CA GLU A 55 -6.71 -3.67 34.41
C GLU A 55 -5.88 -2.64 35.21
N SER A 56 -6.17 -2.52 36.50
CA SER A 56 -5.47 -1.58 37.38
C SER A 56 -4.17 -2.17 37.94
N GLY A 57 -3.20 -1.29 38.26
CA GLY A 57 -1.96 -1.68 38.94
C GLY A 57 -0.72 -1.75 38.03
N ALA A 58 0.32 -2.46 38.50
CA ALA A 58 1.59 -2.56 37.79
C ALA A 58 1.47 -3.32 36.46
N TYR A 59 0.63 -4.34 36.41
CA TYR A 59 0.39 -5.15 35.22
C TYR A 59 -0.29 -4.34 34.10
N GLY A 60 -1.35 -3.59 34.42
CA GLY A 60 -1.99 -2.67 33.46
C GLY A 60 -1.02 -1.63 32.90
N ARG A 61 -0.19 -1.02 33.75
CA ARG A 61 0.84 -0.06 33.29
C ARG A 61 1.85 -0.68 32.31
N LEU A 62 2.28 -1.91 32.57
CA LEU A 62 3.16 -2.65 31.67
C LEU A 62 2.46 -2.93 30.34
N LEU A 63 1.21 -3.41 30.36
CA LEU A 63 0.44 -3.68 29.15
C LEU A 63 0.19 -2.41 28.33
N THR A 64 -0.13 -1.26 28.96
CA THR A 64 -0.28 0.02 28.26
C THR A 64 1.02 0.44 27.59
N GLY A 65 2.17 0.29 28.27
CA GLY A 65 3.48 0.53 27.67
C GLY A 65 3.75 -0.37 26.46
N VAL A 66 3.44 -1.66 26.57
CA VAL A 66 3.53 -2.62 25.46
C VAL A 66 2.59 -2.22 24.32
N GLY A 67 1.35 -1.82 24.61
CA GLY A 67 0.37 -1.37 23.63
C GLY A 67 0.84 -0.14 22.85
N ILE A 68 1.40 0.85 23.53
CA ILE A 68 2.00 2.04 22.91
C ILE A 68 3.13 1.64 21.96
N VAL A 69 4.02 0.74 22.41
CA VAL A 69 5.14 0.26 21.58
C VAL A 69 4.63 -0.49 20.36
N LEU A 70 3.66 -1.40 20.51
CA LEU A 70 3.07 -2.13 19.39
C LEU A 70 2.37 -1.20 18.40
N PHE A 71 1.62 -0.23 18.91
CA PHE A 71 0.93 0.76 18.08
C PHE A 71 1.93 1.57 17.24
N LEU A 72 2.96 2.15 17.87
CA LEU A 72 3.97 2.92 17.16
C LEU A 72 4.84 2.05 16.23
N LEU A 73 5.14 0.81 16.63
CA LEU A 73 5.85 -0.16 15.80
C LEU A 73 5.09 -0.47 14.51
N SER A 74 3.75 -0.55 14.57
CA SER A 74 2.93 -0.76 13.40
C SER A 74 3.08 0.36 12.35
N GLY A 75 3.06 1.62 12.80
CA GLY A 75 3.23 2.78 11.93
C GLY A 75 4.65 2.84 11.34
N TRP A 76 5.67 2.58 12.16
CA TRP A 76 7.05 2.50 11.70
C TRP A 76 7.25 1.40 10.64
N ALA A 77 6.68 0.22 10.87
CA ALA A 77 6.78 -0.92 9.97
C ALA A 77 6.14 -0.62 8.60
N LEU A 78 4.99 0.07 8.58
CA LEU A 78 4.35 0.52 7.34
C LEU A 78 5.19 1.52 6.56
N LEU A 79 5.85 2.45 7.26
CA LEU A 79 6.76 3.37 6.59
C LEU A 79 7.99 2.64 6.03
N MET A 80 8.53 1.64 6.74
CA MET A 80 9.61 0.82 6.20
C MET A 80 9.17 -0.07 5.03
N PHE A 81 7.90 -0.48 4.98
CA PHE A 81 7.34 -1.09 3.79
C PHE A 81 7.35 -0.11 2.60
N ARG A 82 6.98 1.16 2.80
CA ARG A 82 7.10 2.20 1.76
C ARG A 82 8.55 2.46 1.35
N ASP A 83 9.48 2.50 2.31
CA ASP A 83 10.93 2.67 2.09
C ASP A 83 11.49 1.65 1.09
N SER A 84 10.91 0.44 1.06
CA SER A 84 11.31 -0.61 0.11
C SER A 84 10.99 -0.32 -1.36
N PHE A 85 10.08 0.62 -1.64
CA PHE A 85 9.76 1.05 -3.00
C PHE A 85 10.42 2.37 -3.35
N ILE A 86 10.37 3.33 -2.43
CA ILE A 86 10.91 4.68 -2.61
C ILE A 86 11.80 4.93 -1.39
N PRO A 87 13.13 4.85 -1.54
CA PRO A 87 14.04 4.92 -0.42
C PRO A 87 14.01 6.30 0.22
N LEU A 88 13.91 6.33 1.54
CA LEU A 88 14.10 7.48 2.39
C LEU A 88 15.61 7.70 2.58
N GLY A 89 16.01 8.97 2.69
CA GLY A 89 17.39 9.30 3.06
C GLY A 89 17.76 8.67 4.41
N ALA A 90 18.97 8.13 4.54
CA ALA A 90 19.42 7.43 5.75
C ALA A 90 19.27 8.29 7.03
N ASN A 91 19.43 9.61 6.92
CA ASN A 91 19.27 10.55 8.02
C ASN A 91 17.79 10.73 8.43
N ALA A 92 16.87 10.82 7.46
CA ALA A 92 15.44 10.92 7.73
C ALA A 92 14.92 9.67 8.46
N ARG A 93 15.38 8.48 8.02
CA ARG A 93 15.04 7.22 8.70
C ARG A 93 15.50 7.19 10.15
N ARG A 94 16.74 7.63 10.43
CA ARG A 94 17.28 7.70 11.79
C ARG A 94 16.53 8.72 12.64
N PHE A 95 16.28 9.90 12.10
CA PHE A 95 15.52 10.95 12.79
C PHE A 95 14.13 10.46 13.18
N LEU A 96 13.42 9.83 12.26
CA LEU A 96 12.09 9.29 12.55
C LEU A 96 12.13 8.18 13.59
N ALA A 97 13.07 7.23 13.49
CA ALA A 97 13.21 6.18 14.50
C ALA A 97 13.45 6.77 15.89
N LEU A 98 14.32 7.80 16.00
CA LEU A 98 14.56 8.52 17.24
C LEU A 98 13.31 9.26 17.74
N ALA A 99 12.57 9.91 16.85
CA ALA A 99 11.33 10.60 17.19
C ALA A 99 10.27 9.64 17.74
N ILE A 100 10.08 8.47 17.10
CA ILE A 100 9.15 7.44 17.55
C ILE A 100 9.56 6.91 18.93
N VAL A 101 10.84 6.61 19.14
CA VAL A 101 11.36 6.16 20.44
C VAL A 101 11.17 7.23 21.52
N ALA A 102 11.43 8.50 21.19
CA ALA A 102 11.24 9.61 22.12
C ALA A 102 9.77 9.78 22.51
N VAL A 103 8.84 9.70 21.55
CA VAL A 103 7.39 9.76 21.80
C VAL A 103 6.93 8.57 22.65
N ALA A 104 7.41 7.36 22.36
CA ALA A 104 7.11 6.18 23.16
C ALA A 104 7.61 6.33 24.61
N ALA A 105 8.87 6.76 24.79
CA ALA A 105 9.46 6.97 26.10
C ALA A 105 8.73 8.06 26.90
N PHE A 106 8.37 9.16 26.24
CA PHE A 106 7.59 10.24 26.84
C PHE A 106 6.21 9.76 27.30
N ALA A 107 5.50 9.01 26.46
CA ALA A 107 4.17 8.50 26.81
C ALA A 107 4.21 7.47 27.96
N ILE A 108 5.21 6.60 27.98
CA ILE A 108 5.43 5.64 29.07
C ILE A 108 5.76 6.39 30.37
N PHE A 109 6.59 7.42 30.31
CA PHE A 109 6.98 8.23 31.46
C PHE A 109 5.78 8.97 32.08
N VAL A 110 4.92 9.55 31.24
CA VAL A 110 3.73 10.33 31.66
C VAL A 110 2.57 9.42 32.14
N GLN A 111 2.68 8.10 31.95
CA GLN A 111 1.68 7.09 32.35
C GLN A 111 0.29 7.44 31.78
N VAL A 112 0.18 7.50 30.46
CA VAL A 112 -1.09 7.76 29.76
C VAL A 112 -2.14 6.73 30.20
N PRO A 113 -3.27 7.15 30.81
CA PRO A 113 -4.35 6.25 31.19
C PRO A 113 -5.01 5.65 29.95
N THR A 114 -5.35 4.36 29.98
CA THR A 114 -6.06 3.72 28.87
C THR A 114 -7.56 4.00 28.87
N ASP A 115 -8.11 4.48 29.98
CA ASP A 115 -9.52 4.79 30.11
C ASP A 115 -9.82 6.15 29.45
N THR A 116 -10.57 6.12 28.34
CA THR A 116 -10.97 7.31 27.58
C THR A 116 -11.99 8.17 28.32
N GLN A 117 -12.59 7.66 29.41
CA GLN A 117 -13.55 8.38 30.25
C GLN A 117 -12.89 9.03 31.48
N ALA A 118 -11.65 8.66 31.80
CA ALA A 118 -10.93 9.25 32.92
C ALA A 118 -10.40 10.65 32.54
N PRO A 119 -10.45 11.66 33.44
CA PRO A 119 -9.90 12.97 33.16
C PRO A 119 -8.39 12.87 32.89
N HIS A 120 -7.97 13.16 31.65
CA HIS A 120 -6.56 13.24 31.31
C HIS A 120 -5.94 14.55 31.82
N GLY A 121 -4.79 14.47 32.47
CA GLY A 121 -3.97 15.65 32.74
C GLY A 121 -3.43 16.26 31.45
N ALA A 122 -3.10 17.55 31.46
CA ALA A 122 -2.61 18.26 30.26
C ALA A 122 -1.41 17.55 29.59
N LEU A 123 -0.47 17.03 30.38
CA LEU A 123 0.68 16.28 29.87
C LEU A 123 0.28 14.94 29.21
N GLN A 124 -0.73 14.25 29.75
CA GLN A 124 -1.24 12.99 29.19
C GLN A 124 -1.94 13.25 27.85
N THR A 125 -2.70 14.33 27.75
CA THR A 125 -3.32 14.75 26.48
C THR A 125 -2.26 15.07 25.43
N VAL A 126 -1.19 15.77 25.80
CA VAL A 126 -0.06 16.05 24.89
C VAL A 126 0.63 14.76 24.46
N ALA A 127 0.85 13.82 25.38
CA ALA A 127 1.46 12.52 25.06
C ALA A 127 0.58 11.69 24.10
N LEU A 128 -0.73 11.63 24.35
CA LEU A 128 -1.69 10.95 23.48
C LEU A 128 -1.72 11.60 22.09
N ALA A 129 -1.81 12.93 22.02
CA ALA A 129 -1.77 13.66 20.76
C ALA A 129 -0.47 13.39 20.00
N ALA A 130 0.68 13.39 20.69
CA ALA A 130 1.98 13.08 20.09
C ALA A 130 2.03 11.65 19.52
N ILE A 131 1.48 10.66 20.24
CA ILE A 131 1.38 9.27 19.75
C ILE A 131 0.53 9.22 18.47
N LEU A 132 -0.68 9.77 18.52
CA LEU A 132 -1.62 9.71 17.40
C LEU A 132 -1.10 10.45 16.18
N ILE A 133 -0.54 11.65 16.35
CA ILE A 133 0.05 12.44 15.26
C ILE A 133 1.25 11.72 14.65
N THR A 134 2.17 11.21 15.49
CA THR A 134 3.36 10.50 15.01
C THR A 134 2.97 9.26 14.21
N TRP A 135 2.04 8.46 14.74
CA TRP A 135 1.53 7.29 14.06
C TRP A 135 0.80 7.66 12.77
N ALA A 136 -0.09 8.66 12.80
CA ALA A 136 -0.84 9.11 11.64
C ALA A 136 0.09 9.58 10.52
N ILE A 137 1.14 10.36 10.83
CA ILE A 137 2.14 10.76 9.84
C ILE A 137 2.83 9.53 9.23
N CYS A 138 3.22 8.55 10.06
CA CYS A 138 3.88 7.33 9.60
C CYS A 138 3.01 6.46 8.70
N VAL A 139 1.68 6.54 8.81
CA VAL A 139 0.74 5.72 8.02
C VAL A 139 0.17 6.49 6.82
N VAL A 140 -0.17 7.76 6.99
CA VAL A 140 -0.73 8.62 5.92
C VAL A 140 0.31 8.87 4.82
N GLU A 141 1.58 9.08 5.16
CA GLU A 141 2.63 9.28 4.15
C GLU A 141 2.73 8.08 3.18
N PRO A 142 2.79 6.81 3.65
CA PRO A 142 2.71 5.64 2.77
C PRO A 142 1.44 5.58 1.95
N ILE A 143 0.28 5.86 2.56
CA ILE A 143 -1.02 5.80 1.86
C ILE A 143 -1.01 6.73 0.66
N VAL A 144 -0.64 8.00 0.86
CA VAL A 144 -0.62 9.02 -0.19
C VAL A 144 0.43 8.68 -1.24
N THR A 145 1.63 8.29 -0.82
CA THR A 145 2.72 7.96 -1.74
C THR A 145 2.37 6.75 -2.61
N LEU A 146 1.84 5.68 -2.02
CA LEU A 146 1.41 4.49 -2.75
C LEU A 146 0.21 4.80 -3.66
N TRP A 147 -0.72 5.64 -3.20
CA TRP A 147 -1.84 6.08 -4.02
C TRP A 147 -1.38 6.83 -5.27
N LEU A 148 -0.47 7.79 -5.11
CA LEU A 148 0.14 8.52 -6.22
C LEU A 148 0.97 7.59 -7.13
N ALA A 149 1.72 6.65 -6.56
CA ALA A 149 2.47 5.66 -7.32
C ALA A 149 1.58 4.68 -8.12
N SER A 150 0.28 4.58 -7.78
CA SER A 150 -0.69 3.80 -8.54
C SER A 150 -1.18 4.52 -9.80
N CYS A 151 -0.97 5.83 -9.91
CA CYS A 151 -1.30 6.60 -11.11
C CYS A 151 -0.29 6.27 -12.22
N GLY A 152 -0.77 5.71 -13.33
CA GLY A 152 0.08 5.34 -14.48
C GLY A 152 0.72 3.95 -14.41
N ARG A 153 0.31 3.10 -13.46
CA ARG A 153 0.67 1.66 -13.46
C ARG A 153 -0.37 0.85 -14.25
N PRO A 154 0.01 -0.31 -14.84
CA PRO A 154 -0.93 -1.21 -15.50
C PRO A 154 -2.13 -1.53 -14.58
N ALA A 155 -3.32 -1.67 -15.15
CA ALA A 155 -4.58 -1.71 -14.40
C ALA A 155 -4.59 -2.68 -13.20
N VAL A 156 -4.05 -3.89 -13.35
CA VAL A 156 -3.97 -4.90 -12.27
C VAL A 156 -3.01 -4.48 -11.15
N GLU A 157 -1.84 -3.94 -11.52
CA GLU A 157 -0.85 -3.49 -10.54
C GLU A 157 -1.32 -2.23 -9.80
N GLY A 158 -1.90 -1.28 -10.54
CA GLY A 158 -2.49 -0.06 -9.98
C GLY A 158 -3.65 -0.36 -9.03
N ALA A 159 -4.57 -1.26 -9.41
CA ALA A 159 -5.70 -1.67 -8.56
C ALA A 159 -5.23 -2.38 -7.27
N ARG A 160 -4.16 -3.17 -7.36
CA ARG A 160 -3.53 -3.80 -6.19
C ARG A 160 -3.00 -2.76 -5.20
N ILE A 161 -2.28 -1.76 -5.69
CA ILE A 161 -1.73 -0.69 -4.84
C ILE A 161 -2.84 0.19 -4.28
N ARG A 162 -3.89 0.50 -5.05
CA ARG A 162 -5.05 1.29 -4.57
C ARG A 162 -5.84 0.57 -3.49
N SER A 163 -6.10 -0.73 -3.65
CA SER A 163 -6.77 -1.53 -2.61
C SER A 163 -5.95 -1.58 -1.32
N LEU A 164 -4.62 -1.63 -1.43
CA LEU A 164 -3.73 -1.54 -0.28
C LEU A 164 -3.88 -0.19 0.44
N SER A 165 -3.75 0.91 -0.31
CA SER A 165 -3.88 2.26 0.22
C SER A 165 -5.26 2.50 0.85
N LEU A 166 -6.33 2.00 0.24
CA LEU A 166 -7.69 2.17 0.77
C LEU A 166 -7.90 1.35 2.06
N GLY A 167 -7.37 0.12 2.13
CA GLY A 167 -7.42 -0.69 3.34
C GLY A 167 -6.70 -0.01 4.51
N TYR A 168 -5.53 0.58 4.27
CA TYR A 168 -4.82 1.36 5.29
C TYR A 168 -5.53 2.67 5.65
N ALA A 169 -6.08 3.38 4.67
CA ALA A 169 -6.87 4.59 4.93
C ALA A 169 -8.09 4.30 5.80
N GLY A 170 -8.78 3.19 5.54
CA GLY A 170 -9.86 2.70 6.39
C GLY A 170 -9.38 2.41 7.81
N LEU A 171 -8.23 1.75 7.96
CA LEU A 171 -7.65 1.42 9.27
C LEU A 171 -7.32 2.69 10.08
N VAL A 172 -6.72 3.70 9.45
CA VAL A 172 -6.49 5.01 10.05
C VAL A 172 -7.81 5.66 10.46
N ALA A 173 -8.81 5.66 9.59
CA ALA A 173 -10.11 6.25 9.89
C ALA A 173 -10.74 5.57 11.12
N VAL A 174 -10.83 4.24 11.14
CA VAL A 174 -11.41 3.48 12.27
C VAL A 174 -10.70 3.81 13.58
N ILE A 175 -9.35 3.82 13.58
CA ILE A 175 -8.57 4.11 14.78
C ILE A 175 -8.78 5.56 15.23
N MET A 176 -8.72 6.54 14.33
CA MET A 176 -8.90 7.96 14.67
C MET A 176 -10.32 8.24 15.18
N PHE A 177 -11.35 7.71 14.53
CA PHE A 177 -12.73 7.88 15.00
C PHE A 177 -12.98 7.14 16.31
N GLY A 178 -12.44 5.92 16.48
CA GLY A 178 -12.57 5.16 17.71
C GLY A 178 -11.84 5.79 18.91
N THR A 179 -10.73 6.49 18.68
CA THR A 179 -9.96 7.15 19.77
C THR A 179 -10.42 8.58 20.06
N LEU A 180 -10.75 9.37 19.03
CA LEU A 180 -11.08 10.80 19.18
C LEU A 180 -12.58 11.08 19.21
N GLY A 181 -13.42 10.14 18.79
CA GLY A 181 -14.85 10.36 18.58
C GLY A 181 -15.65 10.63 19.87
N GLY A 182 -15.09 10.32 21.04
CA GLY A 182 -15.71 10.65 22.33
C GLY A 182 -17.16 10.17 22.42
N SER A 183 -18.09 11.10 22.69
CA SER A 183 -19.52 10.80 22.82
C SER A 183 -20.23 10.40 21.51
N LEU A 184 -19.60 10.62 20.35
CA LEU A 184 -20.17 10.23 19.05
C LEU A 184 -20.07 8.71 18.84
N VAL A 185 -19.11 8.04 19.48
CA VAL A 185 -18.89 6.59 19.37
C VAL A 185 -19.69 5.80 20.41
N THR A 186 -20.21 6.45 21.46
CA THR A 186 -21.12 5.82 22.43
C THR A 186 -22.50 5.48 21.85
N ASN A 187 -22.81 5.93 20.63
CA ASN A 187 -24.01 5.51 19.92
C ASN A 187 -23.80 4.13 19.28
N ASP A 188 -24.66 3.17 19.62
CA ASP A 188 -24.67 1.80 19.06
C ASP A 188 -24.56 1.78 17.52
N LEU A 189 -25.19 2.73 16.83
CA LEU A 189 -25.12 2.82 15.37
C LEU A 189 -23.73 3.24 14.87
N ALA A 190 -23.08 4.18 15.56
CA ALA A 190 -21.73 4.63 15.21
C ALA A 190 -20.71 3.51 15.45
N GLN A 191 -20.84 2.80 16.57
CA GLN A 191 -20.02 1.62 16.87
C GLN A 191 -20.23 0.51 15.84
N LEU A 192 -21.49 0.20 15.49
CA LEU A 192 -21.80 -0.79 14.45
C LEU A 192 -21.18 -0.42 13.10
N VAL A 193 -21.24 0.86 12.70
CA VAL A 193 -20.62 1.33 11.44
C VAL A 193 -19.11 1.18 11.50
N LEU A 194 -18.46 1.58 12.59
CA LEU A 194 -17.00 1.41 12.75
C LEU A 194 -16.58 -0.04 12.70
N ASP A 195 -17.31 -0.93 13.36
CA ASP A 195 -17.03 -2.36 13.37
C ASP A 195 -17.24 -3.00 11.99
N LEU A 196 -18.28 -2.60 11.25
CA LEU A 196 -18.50 -3.05 9.88
C LEU A 196 -17.39 -2.57 8.94
N VAL A 197 -16.93 -1.33 9.10
CA VAL A 197 -15.79 -0.80 8.34
C VAL A 197 -14.50 -1.56 8.71
N ALA A 198 -14.25 -1.80 10.00
CA ALA A 198 -13.13 -2.61 10.48
C ALA A 198 -13.13 -4.01 9.88
N LEU A 199 -14.30 -4.66 9.83
CA LEU A 199 -14.46 -5.98 9.23
C LEU A 199 -14.25 -5.94 7.72
N ALA A 200 -14.70 -4.90 7.01
CA ALA A 200 -14.53 -4.75 5.57
C ALA A 200 -13.08 -4.44 5.15
N ILE A 201 -12.27 -3.85 6.04
CA ILE A 201 -10.85 -3.57 5.78
C ILE A 201 -10.05 -4.86 5.59
N VAL A 202 -10.34 -5.92 6.36
CA VAL A 202 -9.60 -7.18 6.29
C VAL A 202 -9.65 -7.85 4.90
N PRO A 203 -10.83 -8.12 4.30
CA PRO A 203 -10.89 -8.70 2.96
C PRO A 203 -10.31 -7.76 1.91
N MET A 204 -10.44 -6.44 2.09
CA MET A 204 -9.85 -5.46 1.18
C MET A 204 -8.31 -5.52 1.18
N LEU A 205 -7.71 -5.60 2.36
CA LEU A 205 -6.27 -5.82 2.51
C LEU A 205 -5.84 -7.18 1.99
N PHE A 206 -6.59 -8.24 2.29
CA PHE A 206 -6.30 -9.59 1.81
C PHE A 206 -6.25 -9.66 0.28
N ILE A 207 -7.26 -9.07 -0.40
CA ILE A 207 -7.35 -9.00 -1.85
C ILE A 207 -6.18 -8.23 -2.46
N SER A 208 -5.67 -7.21 -1.77
CA SER A 208 -4.48 -6.50 -2.21
C SER A 208 -3.25 -7.41 -2.26
N PHE A 209 -3.11 -8.36 -1.33
CA PHE A 209 -1.98 -9.29 -1.36
C PHE A 209 -2.19 -10.48 -2.28
N TYR A 210 -3.41 -11.04 -2.26
CA TYR A 210 -3.80 -12.24 -2.99
C TYR A 210 -5.03 -11.98 -3.86
N PRO A 211 -4.88 -11.27 -5.00
CA PRO A 211 -6.02 -10.92 -5.84
C PRO A 211 -6.60 -12.19 -6.48
N PRO A 212 -7.88 -12.52 -6.20
CA PRO A 212 -8.49 -13.74 -6.71
C PRO A 212 -8.59 -13.68 -8.25
N ALA A 213 -8.60 -14.84 -8.89
CA ALA A 213 -8.53 -14.93 -10.36
C ALA A 213 -9.65 -14.15 -11.07
N TRP A 214 -10.86 -14.14 -10.52
CA TRP A 214 -11.98 -13.38 -11.06
C TRP A 214 -11.75 -11.86 -10.99
N LEU A 215 -11.12 -11.39 -9.92
CA LEU A 215 -10.84 -9.96 -9.74
C LEU A 215 -9.68 -9.51 -10.61
N ARG A 216 -8.66 -10.36 -10.78
CA ARG A 216 -7.59 -10.11 -11.76
C ARG A 216 -8.13 -9.96 -13.17
N ARG A 217 -9.11 -10.78 -13.56
CA ARG A 217 -9.82 -10.64 -14.85
C ARG A 217 -10.59 -9.33 -14.92
N LEU A 218 -11.32 -8.95 -13.89
CA LEU A 218 -12.05 -7.68 -13.86
C LEU A 218 -11.11 -6.47 -13.98
N TRP A 219 -9.94 -6.54 -13.32
CA TRP A 219 -8.93 -5.49 -13.39
C TRP A 219 -8.14 -5.47 -14.70
N SER A 220 -8.03 -6.57 -15.44
CA SER A 220 -7.34 -6.61 -16.74
C SER A 220 -8.21 -6.14 -17.91
N GLN A 221 -9.54 -6.11 -17.76
CA GLN A 221 -10.47 -5.70 -18.81
C GLN A 221 -10.16 -4.35 -19.47
N PRO A 222 -9.79 -3.28 -18.75
CA PRO A 222 -9.49 -1.99 -19.39
C PRO A 222 -8.28 -2.08 -20.33
N GLU A 223 -7.22 -2.78 -19.90
CA GLU A 223 -6.00 -2.97 -20.70
C GLU A 223 -6.26 -3.87 -21.91
N GLU A 224 -7.07 -4.91 -21.73
CA GLU A 224 -7.48 -5.80 -22.83
C GLU A 224 -8.29 -5.05 -23.89
N GLU A 225 -9.13 -4.11 -23.47
CA GLU A 225 -9.91 -3.27 -24.37
C GLU A 225 -9.04 -2.23 -25.10
N GLU A 226 -8.10 -1.58 -24.42
CA GLU A 226 -7.13 -0.68 -25.06
C GLU A 226 -6.27 -1.43 -26.09
N LEU A 227 -5.80 -2.64 -25.76
CA LEU A 227 -5.07 -3.49 -26.69
C LEU A 227 -5.94 -3.88 -27.91
N ARG A 228 -7.19 -4.28 -27.67
CA ARG A 228 -8.14 -4.64 -28.73
C ARG A 228 -8.44 -3.46 -29.64
N GLN A 229 -8.63 -2.27 -29.09
CA GLN A 229 -8.83 -1.03 -29.87
C GLN A 229 -7.58 -0.66 -30.66
N GLY A 230 -6.39 -0.78 -30.07
CA GLY A 230 -5.12 -0.62 -30.76
C GLY A 230 -4.98 -1.56 -31.96
N LEU A 231 -5.23 -2.86 -31.76
CA LEU A 231 -5.22 -3.87 -32.81
C LEU A 231 -6.30 -3.62 -33.88
N HIS A 232 -7.52 -3.26 -33.47
CA HIS A 232 -8.60 -2.94 -34.40
C HIS A 232 -8.24 -1.72 -35.26
N SER A 233 -7.62 -0.69 -34.68
CA SER A 233 -7.17 0.49 -35.42
C SER A 233 -6.10 0.16 -36.47
N LEU A 234 -5.21 -0.78 -36.18
CA LEU A 234 -4.21 -1.29 -37.12
C LEU A 234 -4.85 -2.08 -38.28
N LEU A 235 -5.95 -2.79 -38.01
CA LEU A 235 -6.65 -3.62 -39.00
C LEU A 235 -7.66 -2.84 -39.85
N THR A 236 -8.26 -1.77 -39.31
CA THR A 236 -9.31 -1.00 -40.01
C THR A 236 -8.82 0.31 -40.64
N PHE A 237 -7.73 0.91 -40.16
CA PHE A 237 -7.23 2.21 -40.64
C PHE A 237 -5.76 2.14 -41.10
N SER A 238 -5.48 1.27 -42.07
CA SER A 238 -4.20 1.33 -42.78
C SER A 238 -4.39 1.43 -44.29
N PRO A 239 -4.58 2.64 -44.83
CA PRO A 239 -4.61 2.86 -46.28
C PRO A 239 -3.22 2.72 -46.92
N ASP A 240 -2.13 2.78 -46.13
CA ASP A 240 -0.76 2.87 -46.65
C ASP A 240 0.26 2.08 -45.80
N ARG A 241 1.18 1.38 -46.49
CA ARG A 241 2.16 0.44 -45.90
C ARG A 241 3.10 1.12 -44.89
N VAL A 242 3.47 2.38 -45.15
CA VAL A 242 4.35 3.17 -44.28
C VAL A 242 3.67 3.51 -42.96
N THR A 243 2.38 3.82 -43.00
CA THR A 243 1.60 4.19 -41.82
C THR A 243 1.38 2.99 -40.90
N GLN A 244 1.15 1.80 -41.48
CA GLN A 244 1.05 0.54 -40.73
C GLN A 244 2.37 0.20 -40.03
N ALA A 245 3.48 0.29 -40.77
CA ALA A 245 4.81 0.01 -40.26
C ALA A 245 5.15 0.96 -39.10
N GLY A 246 4.82 2.25 -39.22
CA GLY A 246 5.04 3.25 -38.17
C GLY A 246 4.32 2.91 -36.86
N ARG A 247 3.03 2.55 -36.94
CA ARG A 247 2.27 2.17 -35.73
C ARG A 247 2.72 0.85 -35.13
N ALA A 248 3.03 -0.16 -35.96
CA ALA A 248 3.56 -1.44 -35.48
C ALA A 248 4.91 -1.24 -34.77
N LEU A 249 5.77 -0.36 -35.30
CA LEU A 249 7.07 -0.04 -34.74
C LEU A 249 6.96 0.66 -33.38
N GLU A 250 5.98 1.54 -33.19
CA GLU A 250 5.73 2.20 -31.91
C GLU A 250 5.38 1.20 -30.80
N TRP A 251 4.48 0.24 -31.11
CA TRP A 251 4.12 -0.82 -30.18
C TRP A 251 5.29 -1.78 -29.91
N ALA A 252 6.07 -2.14 -30.94
CA ALA A 252 7.24 -3.00 -30.79
C ALA A 252 8.33 -2.35 -29.92
N ALA A 253 8.61 -1.06 -30.10
CA ALA A 253 9.58 -0.32 -29.30
C ALA A 253 9.17 -0.27 -27.82
N ARG A 254 7.87 -0.08 -27.54
CA ARG A 254 7.31 -0.12 -26.17
C ARG A 254 7.42 -1.51 -25.54
N LEU A 255 7.15 -2.56 -26.31
CA LEU A 255 7.18 -3.94 -25.81
C LEU A 255 8.61 -4.38 -25.43
N VAL A 256 9.60 -3.96 -26.22
CA VAL A 256 11.02 -4.32 -26.03
C VAL A 256 11.74 -3.33 -25.08
N GLY A 257 11.13 -2.17 -24.79
CA GLY A 257 11.73 -1.13 -23.96
C GLY A 257 12.90 -0.40 -24.64
N GLY A 258 12.95 -0.40 -25.97
CA GLY A 258 14.00 0.23 -26.75
C GLY A 258 13.85 1.75 -26.82
N LYS A 259 14.98 2.48 -26.81
CA LYS A 259 14.98 3.96 -26.96
C LYS A 259 14.65 4.42 -28.38
N GLY A 260 14.79 3.55 -29.37
CA GLY A 260 14.47 3.80 -30.75
C GLY A 260 14.37 2.50 -31.54
N ALA A 261 13.66 2.53 -32.66
CA ALA A 261 13.43 1.38 -33.52
C ALA A 261 13.31 1.82 -34.98
N LEU A 262 13.55 0.91 -35.92
CA LEU A 262 13.36 1.12 -37.35
C LEU A 262 12.89 -0.17 -38.02
N ILE A 263 12.18 -0.04 -39.14
CA ILE A 263 11.80 -1.17 -40.02
C ILE A 263 12.50 -0.98 -41.36
N ILE A 264 13.24 -2.01 -41.79
CA ILE A 264 13.88 -2.08 -43.10
C ILE A 264 13.02 -2.98 -43.99
N ASP A 265 12.78 -2.55 -45.22
CA ASP A 265 12.11 -3.36 -46.23
C ASP A 265 13.09 -4.32 -46.92
N SER A 266 12.57 -5.26 -47.70
CA SER A 266 13.37 -6.27 -48.42
C SER A 266 14.35 -5.67 -49.44
N ASP A 267 14.11 -4.43 -49.91
CA ASP A 267 15.00 -3.68 -50.79
C ASP A 267 16.08 -2.87 -50.05
N SER A 268 16.23 -3.09 -48.73
CA SER A 268 17.11 -2.33 -47.83
C SER A 268 16.73 -0.86 -47.65
N SER A 269 15.52 -0.44 -48.08
CA SER A 269 14.99 0.89 -47.78
C SER A 269 14.43 0.95 -46.35
N ILE A 270 14.50 2.12 -45.74
CA ILE A 270 13.92 2.34 -44.41
C ILE A 270 12.44 2.67 -44.61
N LEU A 271 11.55 1.77 -44.18
CA LEU A 271 10.10 1.97 -44.22
C LEU A 271 9.65 3.03 -43.21
N THR A 272 10.18 2.96 -41.99
CA THR A 272 9.86 3.92 -40.92
C THR A 272 10.88 3.81 -39.77
N TYR A 273 10.99 4.85 -38.96
CA TYR A 273 11.84 4.90 -37.76
C TYR A 273 11.17 5.75 -36.67
N SER A 274 11.39 5.38 -35.41
CA SER A 274 10.86 6.07 -34.23
C SER A 274 11.92 6.15 -33.13
N GLY A 275 12.00 7.28 -32.43
CA GLY A 275 12.99 7.51 -31.37
C GLY A 275 14.46 7.58 -31.83
N LEU A 276 14.68 7.70 -33.15
CA LEU A 276 15.99 7.83 -33.80
C LEU A 276 16.00 9.06 -34.70
N SER A 277 17.16 9.71 -34.85
CA SER A 277 17.36 10.67 -35.93
C SER A 277 17.49 9.97 -37.28
N ALA A 278 17.21 10.68 -38.37
CA ALA A 278 17.33 10.12 -39.73
C ALA A 278 18.76 9.61 -40.05
N GLN A 279 19.78 10.18 -39.40
CA GLN A 279 21.18 9.81 -39.59
C GLN A 279 21.53 8.54 -38.80
N GLU A 280 21.08 8.46 -37.54
CA GLU A 280 21.21 7.24 -36.71
C GLU A 280 20.46 6.05 -37.32
N ALA A 281 19.26 6.27 -37.87
CA ALA A 281 18.49 5.22 -38.53
C ALA A 281 19.24 4.64 -39.74
N LYS A 282 19.91 5.48 -40.55
CA LYS A 282 20.75 5.04 -41.67
C LYS A 282 21.98 4.26 -41.21
N GLU A 283 22.63 4.67 -40.14
CA GLU A 283 23.79 3.97 -39.58
C GLU A 283 23.44 2.61 -38.98
N VAL A 284 22.28 2.49 -38.33
CA VAL A 284 21.77 1.21 -37.81
C VAL A 284 21.38 0.29 -38.97
N ALA A 285 20.69 0.81 -40.00
CA ALA A 285 20.33 0.04 -41.18
C ALA A 285 21.57 -0.48 -41.95
N ALA A 286 22.60 0.35 -42.11
CA ALA A 286 23.85 -0.04 -42.75
C ALA A 286 24.61 -1.14 -41.97
N ARG A 287 24.59 -1.09 -40.63
CA ARG A 287 25.17 -2.14 -39.78
C ARG A 287 24.41 -3.45 -39.83
N ALA A 288 23.08 -3.38 -39.88
CA ALA A 288 22.22 -4.56 -40.01
C ALA A 288 22.42 -5.25 -41.37
N ALA A 289 22.58 -4.49 -42.45
CA ALA A 289 22.87 -5.04 -43.78
C ALA A 289 24.28 -5.67 -43.90
N ALA A 290 25.22 -5.27 -43.04
CA ALA A 290 26.60 -5.77 -43.04
C ALA A 290 26.82 -7.01 -42.15
N SER A 291 25.83 -7.41 -41.34
CA SER A 291 25.87 -8.63 -40.52
C SER A 291 24.93 -9.67 -41.13
N PRO A 292 25.44 -10.74 -41.79
CA PRO A 292 24.63 -11.78 -42.41
C PRO A 292 23.84 -12.63 -41.40
#